data_AF-A0A8J6DPP5-F1
#
_entry.id   AF-A0A8J6DPP5-F1
#
_cell.length_a   1.000
_cell.length_b   1.000
_cell.length_c   1.000
_cell.angle_alpha   90.00
_cell.angle_beta   90.00
_cell.angle_gamma   90.00
#
_symmetry.space_group_name_H-M   'P 1'
#
loop_
_entity.id
_entity.type
_entity.pdbx_description
1 polymer ?
#
loop_
_entity_poly.entity_id
_entity_poly.type
_entity_poly.pdbx_seq_one_letter_code
_entity_poly.pdbx_strand_id
1 'polypeptide(L)'
;RLFLLFLVTCWLSLDIAAEAQESSDGPGDSQEPVRLTDVPAAVEFITAAEVAVMGFFQDLEIPVVSIFRSMVQKFQDVSFGISTAPEVLAHYNITENTISLFRQVDNERLNVESEDIERIDETKLTRFIAIHSLHWVTEYNQVTAIGLFDSMVQIHLLLIMNKASSQYEESVHKYQKAAPLFQGKILFVLVDSGVKENEKAVSFFKLKESQLPALAIYRTVDEEWDTLPVEEVSVELVQNFCDGFLAGKL
;
A
#
# COMPACT_ATOMS: atom_id res chain seq x y z
N ARG A 1 2.17 -22.67 6.81
CA ARG A 1 0.83 -22.38 7.44
C ARG A 1 0.91 -21.78 8.84
N LEU A 2 1.96 -22.04 9.64
CA LEU A 2 2.05 -21.59 11.04
C LEU A 2 2.54 -20.14 11.18
N PHE A 3 3.24 -19.58 10.19
CA PHE A 3 3.80 -18.21 10.25
C PHE A 3 2.77 -17.12 9.88
N LEU A 4 1.90 -17.37 8.88
CA LEU A 4 0.82 -16.46 8.48
C LEU A 4 -0.20 -16.17 9.60
N LEU A 5 -0.44 -17.13 10.49
CA LEU A 5 -1.26 -16.91 11.69
C LEU A 5 -0.58 -15.95 12.68
N PHE A 6 0.76 -15.96 12.77
CA PHE A 6 1.48 -15.17 13.78
C PHE A 6 1.66 -13.69 13.44
N LEU A 7 1.71 -13.33 12.15
CA LEU A 7 1.68 -11.93 11.73
C LEU A 7 0.32 -11.26 12.00
N VAL A 8 -0.76 -12.06 12.07
CA VAL A 8 -2.13 -11.60 12.36
C VAL A 8 -2.48 -11.69 13.86
N THR A 9 -1.90 -12.61 14.64
CA THR A 9 -2.35 -12.87 16.04
C THR A 9 -1.90 -11.87 17.12
N CYS A 10 -1.11 -10.84 16.82
CA CYS A 10 -0.83 -9.77 17.80
C CYS A 10 -2.00 -8.79 18.00
N TRP A 11 -3.15 -9.08 17.41
CA TRP A 11 -4.31 -8.19 17.31
C TRP A 11 -5.12 -7.96 18.59
N LEU A 12 -4.96 -8.75 19.64
CA LEU A 12 -5.87 -8.66 20.79
C LEU A 12 -5.43 -7.69 21.89
N SER A 13 -4.34 -6.94 21.74
CA SER A 13 -3.87 -6.06 22.82
C SER A 13 -2.98 -4.91 22.33
N LEU A 14 -3.43 -4.03 21.43
CA LEU A 14 -2.72 -2.76 21.25
C LEU A 14 -3.69 -1.60 20.98
N ASP A 15 -3.90 -0.78 22.01
CA ASP A 15 -4.31 0.61 21.85
C ASP A 15 -3.20 1.33 21.10
N ILE A 16 -3.51 1.85 19.91
CA ILE A 16 -2.58 2.67 19.13
C ILE A 16 -2.54 4.05 19.80
N ALA A 17 -1.50 4.30 20.58
CA ALA A 17 -1.13 5.66 20.98
C ALA A 17 -0.45 6.34 19.78
N ALA A 18 -1.14 7.29 19.17
CA ALA A 18 -0.56 8.17 18.15
C ALA A 18 0.46 9.11 18.83
N GLU A 19 1.73 9.04 18.42
CA GLU A 19 2.71 10.08 18.74
C GLU A 19 2.42 11.29 17.86
N ALA A 20 1.97 12.38 18.50
CA ALA A 20 1.79 13.67 17.85
C ALA A 20 3.13 14.39 17.76
N GLN A 21 3.58 14.69 16.53
CA GLN A 21 4.57 15.74 16.30
C GLN A 21 3.84 17.08 16.17
N GLU A 22 4.16 18.03 17.05
CA GLU A 22 3.71 19.42 16.94
C GLU A 22 4.44 20.11 15.77
N SER A 23 3.69 20.72 14.85
CA SER A 23 4.24 21.66 13.87
C SER A 23 3.35 22.89 13.71
N SER A 24 3.87 24.01 14.25
CA SER A 24 3.71 25.42 13.89
C SER A 24 2.51 25.85 13.03
N ASP A 25 1.62 26.64 13.65
CA ASP A 25 0.51 27.39 13.04
C ASP A 25 0.95 28.27 11.85
N GLY A 26 0.36 27.98 10.69
CA GLY A 26 0.08 28.91 9.60
C GLY A 26 -1.35 28.64 9.10
N PRO A 27 -2.03 29.59 8.42
CA PRO A 27 -3.40 29.36 7.94
C PRO A 27 -3.34 28.31 6.83
N GLY A 28 -3.54 27.04 7.21
CA GLY A 28 -3.46 25.91 6.31
C GLY A 28 -4.60 25.97 5.30
N ASP A 29 -4.27 26.08 4.02
CA ASP A 29 -5.19 25.72 2.94
C ASP A 29 -5.65 24.28 3.22
N SER A 30 -6.91 24.14 3.64
CA SER A 30 -7.49 22.83 3.87
C SER A 30 -7.56 22.12 2.52
N GLN A 31 -6.63 21.17 2.27
CA GLN A 31 -6.66 20.37 1.05
C GLN A 31 -8.00 19.61 1.00
N GLU A 32 -8.72 19.79 -0.10
CA GLU A 32 -10.03 19.20 -0.37
C GLU A 32 -9.90 18.15 -1.47
N PRO A 33 -10.77 17.11 -1.50
CA PRO A 33 -10.77 16.14 -2.59
C PRO A 33 -11.04 16.81 -3.93
N VAL A 34 -10.37 16.35 -4.98
CA VAL A 34 -10.58 16.85 -6.34
C VAL A 34 -12.00 16.49 -6.79
N ARG A 35 -12.79 17.50 -7.18
CA ARG A 35 -14.14 17.27 -7.72
C ARG A 35 -14.05 16.79 -9.16
N LEU A 36 -14.65 15.62 -9.43
CA LEU A 36 -14.60 14.95 -10.73
C LEU A 36 -16.00 14.90 -11.32
N THR A 37 -16.20 15.61 -12.42
CA THR A 37 -17.52 15.84 -13.02
C THR A 37 -17.84 14.98 -14.23
N ASP A 38 -16.85 14.29 -14.78
CA ASP A 38 -17.00 13.46 -15.98
C ASP A 38 -16.08 12.23 -15.92
N VAL A 39 -16.41 11.23 -16.73
CA VAL A 39 -15.72 9.94 -16.75
C VAL A 39 -14.24 10.09 -17.16
N PRO A 40 -13.87 10.81 -18.24
CA PRO A 40 -12.47 11.00 -18.60
C PRO A 40 -11.63 11.58 -17.47
N ALA A 41 -12.09 12.64 -16.81
CA ALA A 41 -11.37 13.25 -15.69
C ALA A 41 -11.21 12.27 -14.52
N ALA A 42 -12.24 11.48 -14.21
CA ALA A 42 -12.17 10.49 -13.13
C ALA A 42 -11.19 9.35 -13.45
N VAL A 43 -11.17 8.86 -14.68
CA VAL A 43 -10.22 7.83 -15.14
C VAL A 43 -8.79 8.36 -15.12
N GLU A 44 -8.55 9.56 -15.65
CA GLU A 44 -7.24 10.21 -15.64
C GLU A 44 -6.74 10.40 -14.21
N PHE A 45 -7.61 10.90 -13.31
CA PHE A 45 -7.27 11.09 -11.90
C PHE A 45 -6.82 9.80 -11.22
N ILE A 46 -7.58 8.71 -11.40
CA ILE A 46 -7.26 7.41 -10.79
C ILE A 46 -6.00 6.80 -11.39
N THR A 47 -5.78 6.96 -12.70
CA THR A 47 -4.63 6.37 -13.39
C THR A 47 -3.33 7.17 -13.23
N ALA A 48 -3.41 8.45 -12.86
CA ALA A 48 -2.26 9.30 -12.60
C ALA A 48 -1.57 9.02 -11.25
N ALA A 49 -2.20 8.27 -10.35
CA ALA A 49 -1.69 7.97 -9.01
C ALA A 49 -1.47 6.47 -8.81
N GLU A 50 -0.50 6.11 -7.96
CA GLU A 50 -0.31 4.71 -7.54
C GLU A 50 -1.49 4.22 -6.71
N VAL A 51 -2.01 5.08 -5.84
CA VAL A 51 -3.21 4.86 -5.01
C VAL A 51 -4.10 6.10 -5.09
N ALA A 52 -5.37 5.88 -5.42
CA ALA A 52 -6.40 6.92 -5.43
C ALA A 52 -7.62 6.46 -4.62
N VAL A 53 -8.16 7.34 -3.79
CA VAL A 53 -9.40 7.08 -3.05
C VAL A 53 -10.49 8.00 -3.57
N MET A 54 -11.60 7.39 -3.98
CA MET A 54 -12.75 8.06 -4.57
C MET A 54 -13.95 7.99 -3.63
N GLY A 55 -14.53 9.14 -3.32
CA GLY A 55 -15.85 9.24 -2.71
C GLY A 55 -16.92 9.39 -3.79
N PHE A 56 -17.73 8.37 -4.01
CA PHE A 56 -18.88 8.41 -4.90
C PHE A 56 -20.15 8.61 -4.07
N PHE A 57 -20.74 9.79 -4.15
CA PHE A 57 -21.88 10.17 -3.31
C PHE A 57 -23.06 10.64 -4.14
N GLN A 58 -24.28 10.38 -3.66
CA GLN A 58 -25.52 10.91 -4.24
C GLN A 58 -25.81 12.31 -3.68
N ASP A 59 -25.37 12.58 -2.44
CA ASP A 59 -25.49 13.85 -1.74
C ASP A 59 -24.19 14.11 -0.95
N LEU A 60 -23.75 15.36 -0.94
CA LEU A 60 -22.57 15.80 -0.18
C LEU A 60 -22.90 16.24 1.25
N GLU A 61 -24.18 16.43 1.58
CA GLU A 61 -24.66 16.89 2.89
C GLU A 61 -24.95 15.73 3.86
N ILE A 62 -24.15 14.66 3.78
CA ILE A 62 -24.25 13.48 4.65
C ILE A 62 -23.01 13.35 5.56
N PRO A 63 -23.14 12.77 6.77
CA PRO A 63 -22.06 12.75 7.76
C PRO A 63 -20.73 12.16 7.25
N VAL A 64 -20.80 11.08 6.47
CA VAL A 64 -19.61 10.39 5.91
C VAL A 64 -18.75 11.29 5.02
N VAL A 65 -19.34 12.29 4.36
CA VAL A 65 -18.59 13.19 3.45
C VAL A 65 -17.60 14.06 4.23
N SER A 66 -17.96 14.51 5.43
CA SER A 66 -17.05 15.26 6.29
C SER A 66 -15.86 14.41 6.73
N ILE A 67 -16.12 13.15 7.10
CA ILE A 67 -15.08 12.16 7.46
C ILE A 67 -14.18 11.88 6.25
N PHE A 68 -14.76 11.72 5.06
CA PHE A 68 -13.98 11.49 3.84
C PHE A 68 -13.04 12.67 3.53
N ARG A 69 -13.52 13.91 3.65
CA ARG A 69 -12.70 15.11 3.41
C ARG A 69 -11.55 15.24 4.41
N SER A 70 -11.73 14.83 5.67
CA SER A 70 -10.65 14.91 6.66
C SER A 70 -9.49 13.96 6.35
N MET A 71 -9.70 12.91 5.54
CA MET A 71 -8.65 11.96 5.16
C MET A 71 -7.57 12.59 4.28
N VAL A 72 -7.90 13.63 3.51
CA VAL A 72 -6.95 14.30 2.60
C VAL A 72 -5.73 14.83 3.34
N GLN A 73 -5.94 15.33 4.57
CA GLN A 73 -4.86 15.87 5.39
C GLN A 73 -4.01 14.78 6.06
N LYS A 74 -4.55 13.56 6.17
CA LYS A 74 -3.90 12.44 6.86
C LYS A 74 -3.01 11.61 5.93
N PHE A 75 -3.34 11.55 4.65
CA PHE A 75 -2.67 10.70 3.66
C PHE A 75 -2.15 11.54 2.50
N GLN A 76 -0.98 12.15 2.69
CA GLN A 76 -0.38 13.05 1.70
C GLN A 76 0.13 12.33 0.44
N ASP A 77 0.35 11.02 0.54
CA ASP A 77 0.80 10.12 -0.52
C ASP A 77 -0.34 9.46 -1.30
N VAL A 78 -1.60 9.75 -0.94
CA VAL A 78 -2.80 9.20 -1.57
C VAL A 78 -3.59 10.32 -2.26
N SER A 79 -4.01 10.08 -3.50
CA SER A 79 -4.85 11.04 -4.24
C SER A 79 -6.32 10.89 -3.89
N PHE A 80 -6.98 11.96 -3.44
CA PHE A 80 -8.41 11.93 -3.09
C PHE A 80 -9.28 12.64 -4.13
N GLY A 81 -10.26 11.91 -4.66
CA GLY A 81 -11.26 12.41 -5.59
C GLY A 81 -12.68 12.28 -5.02
N ILE A 82 -13.59 13.13 -5.46
CA ILE A 82 -14.99 13.06 -5.07
C ILE A 82 -15.89 13.33 -6.28
N SER A 83 -16.95 12.55 -6.43
CA SER A 83 -17.91 12.73 -7.52
C SER A 83 -19.34 12.46 -7.08
N THR A 84 -20.25 13.26 -7.62
CA THR A 84 -21.70 13.07 -7.59
C THR A 84 -22.31 13.00 -8.99
N ALA A 85 -21.47 12.94 -10.03
CA ALA A 85 -21.91 12.98 -11.42
C ALA A 85 -22.50 11.61 -11.82
N PRO A 86 -23.78 11.52 -12.26
CA PRO A 86 -24.43 10.25 -12.57
C PRO A 86 -23.66 9.38 -13.57
N GLU A 87 -23.00 9.99 -14.55
CA GLU A 87 -22.16 9.32 -15.55
C GLU A 87 -20.90 8.68 -14.95
N VAL A 88 -20.28 9.33 -13.96
CA VAL A 88 -19.12 8.81 -13.24
C VAL A 88 -19.55 7.65 -12.34
N LEU A 89 -20.64 7.81 -11.59
CA LEU A 89 -21.20 6.76 -10.74
C LEU A 89 -21.57 5.52 -11.57
N ALA A 90 -22.24 5.72 -12.71
CA ALA A 90 -22.61 4.62 -13.61
C ALA A 90 -21.39 3.91 -14.20
N HIS A 91 -20.34 4.64 -14.58
CA HIS A 91 -19.10 4.06 -15.11
C HIS A 91 -18.43 3.09 -14.13
N TYR A 92 -18.44 3.43 -12.83
CA TYR A 92 -17.89 2.58 -11.77
C TYR A 92 -18.93 1.64 -11.14
N ASN A 93 -20.12 1.48 -11.72
CA ASN A 93 -21.19 0.62 -11.20
C ASN A 93 -21.63 0.98 -9.76
N ILE A 94 -21.68 2.26 -9.42
CA ILE A 94 -22.07 2.76 -8.10
C ILE A 94 -23.59 2.99 -8.06
N THR A 95 -24.28 2.27 -7.18
CA THR A 95 -25.74 2.40 -6.98
C THR A 95 -26.12 3.07 -5.66
N GLU A 96 -25.17 3.19 -4.74
CA GLU A 96 -25.32 3.76 -3.40
C GLU A 96 -24.05 4.52 -3.01
N ASN A 97 -24.09 5.34 -1.95
CA ASN A 97 -22.91 6.06 -1.47
C ASN A 97 -21.77 5.07 -1.20
N THR A 98 -20.62 5.26 -1.85
CA THR A 98 -19.50 4.32 -1.81
C THR A 98 -18.18 5.07 -1.71
N ILE A 99 -17.27 4.58 -0.88
CA ILE A 99 -15.86 4.98 -0.90
C ILE A 99 -15.08 3.82 -1.50
N SER A 100 -14.29 4.10 -2.53
CA SER A 100 -13.47 3.11 -3.22
C SER A 100 -12.00 3.51 -3.19
N LEU A 101 -11.11 2.57 -2.89
CA LEU A 101 -9.67 2.68 -3.08
C LEU A 101 -9.28 1.95 -4.36
N PHE A 102 -8.58 2.65 -5.24
CA PHE A 102 -7.99 2.14 -6.47
C PHE A 102 -6.48 2.10 -6.29
N ARG A 103 -5.82 1.04 -6.77
CA ARG A 103 -4.36 0.96 -6.73
C ARG A 103 -3.78 0.28 -7.96
N GLN A 104 -2.64 0.78 -8.41
CA GLN A 104 -2.00 0.32 -9.65
C GLN A 104 -1.29 -1.03 -9.49
N VAL A 105 -0.77 -1.34 -8.31
CA VAL A 105 0.17 -2.47 -8.10
C VAL A 105 -0.40 -3.82 -8.55
N ASP A 106 -1.70 -4.00 -8.36
CA ASP A 106 -2.48 -5.18 -8.73
C ASP A 106 -3.76 -4.83 -9.54
N ASN A 107 -3.91 -3.57 -9.96
CA ASN A 107 -5.08 -3.05 -10.68
C ASN A 107 -6.42 -3.26 -9.94
N GLU A 108 -6.37 -3.28 -8.61
CA GLU A 108 -7.56 -3.54 -7.79
C GLU A 108 -8.37 -2.29 -7.49
N ARG A 109 -9.67 -2.52 -7.30
CA ARG A 109 -10.60 -1.56 -6.71
C ARG A 109 -11.28 -2.21 -5.51
N LEU A 110 -11.04 -1.65 -4.34
CA LEU A 110 -11.62 -2.10 -3.09
C LEU A 110 -12.66 -1.08 -2.64
N ASN A 111 -13.87 -1.54 -2.36
CA ASN A 111 -14.92 -0.71 -1.78
C ASN A 111 -14.92 -0.88 -0.27
N VAL A 112 -15.18 0.19 0.47
CA VAL A 112 -15.67 0.04 1.83
C VAL A 112 -17.00 -0.71 1.75
N GLU A 113 -17.19 -1.74 2.57
CA GLU A 113 -18.42 -2.52 2.58
C GLU A 113 -19.63 -1.61 2.82
N SER A 114 -20.72 -1.83 2.09
CA SER A 114 -21.90 -0.95 2.13
C SER A 114 -22.49 -0.82 3.54
N GLU A 115 -22.49 -1.91 4.31
CA GLU A 115 -22.96 -1.93 5.70
C GLU A 115 -22.10 -1.07 6.65
N ASP A 116 -20.84 -0.86 6.29
CA ASP A 116 -19.89 -0.06 7.05
C ASP A 116 -19.98 1.42 6.72
N ILE A 117 -20.36 1.82 5.50
CA ILE A 117 -20.46 3.23 5.10
C ILE A 117 -21.39 4.05 6.01
N GLU A 118 -22.53 3.50 6.42
CA GLU A 118 -23.46 4.21 7.32
C GLU A 118 -22.91 4.38 8.75
N ARG A 119 -22.00 3.49 9.16
CA ARG A 119 -21.39 3.45 10.50
C ARG A 119 -19.90 3.76 10.46
N ILE A 120 -19.43 4.35 9.36
CA ILE A 120 -18.02 4.62 9.19
C ILE A 120 -17.66 5.81 10.05
N ASP A 121 -16.59 5.65 10.81
CA ASP A 121 -15.97 6.72 11.56
C ASP A 121 -14.56 6.98 10.99
N GLU A 122 -13.94 8.03 11.49
CA GLU A 122 -12.60 8.44 11.07
C GLU A 122 -11.57 7.32 11.26
N THR A 123 -11.68 6.54 12.33
CA THR A 123 -10.76 5.44 12.66
C THR A 123 -10.88 4.31 11.67
N LYS A 124 -12.11 3.88 11.34
CA LYS A 124 -12.36 2.82 10.36
C LYS A 124 -11.89 3.21 8.97
N LEU A 125 -12.19 4.44 8.53
CA LEU A 125 -11.75 4.90 7.20
C LEU A 125 -10.22 5.05 7.14
N THR A 126 -9.61 5.61 8.18
CA THR A 126 -8.13 5.70 8.30
C THR A 126 -7.51 4.32 8.19
N ARG A 127 -8.07 3.35 8.92
CA ARG A 127 -7.60 1.96 8.91
C ARG A 127 -7.74 1.31 7.53
N PHE A 128 -8.89 1.47 6.87
CA PHE A 128 -9.12 0.93 5.53
C PHE A 128 -8.09 1.46 4.54
N ILE A 129 -7.87 2.78 4.50
CA ILE A 129 -6.88 3.40 3.61
C ILE A 129 -5.48 2.87 3.95
N ALA A 130 -5.07 2.91 5.22
CA ALA A 130 -3.73 2.48 5.64
C ALA A 130 -3.42 1.00 5.33
N ILE A 131 -4.41 0.10 5.42
CA ILE A 131 -4.23 -1.30 5.06
C ILE A 131 -4.07 -1.47 3.55
N HIS A 132 -4.92 -0.81 2.77
CA HIS A 132 -5.07 -1.13 1.35
C HIS A 132 -4.26 -0.22 0.41
N SER A 133 -3.64 0.85 0.91
CA SER A 133 -2.67 1.69 0.19
C SER A 133 -1.37 0.95 -0.08
N LEU A 134 -1.39 0.07 -1.08
CA LEU A 134 -0.20 -0.59 -1.60
C LEU A 134 0.34 0.21 -2.79
N HIS A 135 1.61 0.58 -2.68
CA HIS A 135 2.37 1.39 -3.62
C HIS A 135 3.34 0.52 -4.43
N TRP A 136 3.94 1.07 -5.49
CA TRP A 136 4.94 0.36 -6.30
C TRP A 136 6.06 -0.22 -5.45
N VAL A 137 6.44 0.47 -4.38
CA VAL A 137 7.22 -0.10 -3.29
C VAL A 137 6.48 0.19 -2.00
N THR A 138 5.93 -0.85 -1.37
CA THR A 138 5.22 -0.70 -0.10
C THR A 138 6.17 -0.96 1.06
N GLU A 139 6.27 -0.03 2.01
CA GLU A 139 7.02 -0.27 3.23
C GLU A 139 6.31 -1.27 4.14
N TYR A 140 7.06 -2.26 4.61
CA TYR A 140 6.58 -3.28 5.52
C TYR A 140 6.42 -2.71 6.93
N ASN A 141 5.22 -2.84 7.45
CA ASN A 141 4.89 -2.72 8.87
C ASN A 141 3.69 -3.62 9.19
N GLN A 142 3.24 -3.63 10.44
CA GLN A 142 2.14 -4.51 10.85
C GLN A 142 0.81 -4.20 10.17
N VAL A 143 0.58 -2.96 9.73
CA VAL A 143 -0.65 -2.54 9.05
C VAL A 143 -0.60 -2.92 7.58
N THR A 144 0.46 -2.55 6.86
CA THR A 144 0.62 -2.85 5.43
C THR A 144 0.77 -4.34 5.17
N ALA A 145 1.31 -5.10 6.13
CA ALA A 145 1.33 -6.56 6.06
C ALA A 145 -0.07 -7.14 5.84
N ILE A 146 -1.11 -6.59 6.50
CA ILE A 146 -2.50 -7.06 6.32
C ILE A 146 -2.92 -6.91 4.86
N GLY A 147 -2.70 -5.73 4.26
CA GLY A 147 -3.07 -5.48 2.87
C GLY A 147 -2.27 -6.28 1.86
N LEU A 148 -0.97 -6.48 2.11
CA LEU A 148 -0.11 -7.33 1.28
C LEU A 148 -0.63 -8.78 1.24
N PHE A 149 -1.01 -9.34 2.40
CA PHE A 149 -1.55 -10.70 2.47
C PHE A 149 -3.01 -10.83 2.01
N ASP A 150 -3.76 -9.73 1.98
CA ASP A 150 -5.12 -9.67 1.46
C ASP A 150 -5.17 -9.53 -0.08
N SER A 151 -4.05 -9.14 -0.71
CA SER A 151 -3.96 -9.08 -2.18
C SER A 151 -4.06 -10.47 -2.83
N MET A 152 -4.66 -10.50 -4.02
CA MET A 152 -4.69 -11.69 -4.87
C MET A 152 -3.32 -12.00 -5.49
N VAL A 153 -2.37 -11.05 -5.46
CA VAL A 153 -1.00 -11.25 -5.92
C VAL A 153 -0.20 -11.98 -4.83
N GLN A 154 0.04 -13.27 -5.04
CA GLN A 154 0.58 -14.18 -4.02
C GLN A 154 2.11 -14.24 -3.95
N ILE A 155 2.83 -13.40 -4.70
CA ILE A 155 4.30 -13.40 -4.72
C ILE A 155 4.78 -12.04 -4.26
N HIS A 156 5.62 -12.01 -3.23
CA HIS A 156 6.21 -10.79 -2.71
C HIS A 156 7.71 -10.82 -2.89
N LEU A 157 8.27 -9.71 -3.37
CA LEU A 157 9.70 -9.45 -3.37
C LEU A 157 10.00 -8.42 -2.30
N LEU A 158 10.97 -8.70 -1.44
CA LEU A 158 11.40 -7.86 -0.35
C LEU A 158 12.80 -7.33 -0.66
N LEU A 159 12.96 -6.01 -0.64
CA LEU A 159 14.24 -5.36 -0.45
C LEU A 159 14.46 -5.15 1.05
N ILE A 160 15.42 -5.85 1.62
CA ILE A 160 15.76 -5.78 3.05
C ILE A 160 17.03 -4.95 3.18
N MET A 161 16.92 -3.76 3.76
CA MET A 161 18.06 -2.86 3.93
C MET A 161 17.82 -1.85 5.06
N ASN A 162 18.89 -1.25 5.57
CA ASN A 162 18.79 -0.20 6.58
C ASN A 162 18.55 1.16 5.90
N LYS A 163 17.47 1.87 6.28
CA LYS A 163 17.17 3.21 5.77
C LYS A 163 18.27 4.25 6.02
N ALA A 164 19.07 4.07 7.07
CA ALA A 164 20.21 4.93 7.38
C ALA A 164 21.44 4.66 6.49
N SER A 165 21.40 3.66 5.59
CA SER A 165 22.47 3.39 4.64
C SER A 165 22.62 4.53 3.62
N SER A 166 23.86 4.89 3.28
CA SER A 166 24.14 5.91 2.26
C SER A 166 23.66 5.50 0.85
N GLN A 167 23.41 4.21 0.62
CA GLN A 167 22.93 3.68 -0.66
C GLN A 167 21.39 3.58 -0.73
N TYR A 168 20.67 3.96 0.33
CA TYR A 168 19.23 3.75 0.46
C TYR A 168 18.43 4.37 -0.69
N GLU A 169 18.56 5.67 -0.90
CA GLU A 169 17.79 6.41 -1.92
C GLU A 169 18.00 5.84 -3.33
N GLU A 170 19.25 5.56 -3.69
CA GLU A 170 19.57 5.01 -5.02
C GLU A 170 19.04 3.58 -5.19
N SER A 171 19.15 2.76 -4.15
CA SER A 171 18.67 1.37 -4.17
C SER A 171 17.15 1.30 -4.30
N VAL A 172 16.43 2.10 -3.49
CA VAL A 172 14.96 2.16 -3.55
C VAL A 172 14.49 2.73 -4.88
N HIS A 173 15.15 3.76 -5.43
CA HIS A 173 14.80 4.28 -6.76
C HIS A 173 14.93 3.24 -7.87
N LYS A 174 16.03 2.48 -7.88
CA LYS A 174 16.21 1.39 -8.86
C LYS A 174 15.22 0.24 -8.63
N TYR A 175 14.92 -0.07 -7.38
CA TYR A 175 13.91 -1.07 -7.00
C TYR A 175 12.50 -0.66 -7.47
N GLN A 176 12.11 0.60 -7.23
CA GLN A 176 10.84 1.17 -7.67
C GLN A 176 10.71 1.20 -9.20
N LYS A 177 11.79 1.44 -9.94
CA LYS A 177 11.79 1.33 -11.41
C LYS A 177 11.54 -0.09 -11.92
N ALA A 178 11.91 -1.11 -11.16
CA ALA A 178 11.67 -2.50 -11.53
C ALA A 178 10.24 -2.96 -11.22
N ALA A 179 9.58 -2.38 -10.21
CA ALA A 179 8.26 -2.83 -9.75
C ALA A 179 7.17 -2.84 -10.84
N PRO A 180 7.00 -1.80 -11.69
CA PRO A 180 5.99 -1.82 -12.75
C PRO A 180 6.15 -2.95 -13.79
N LEU A 181 7.36 -3.51 -13.95
CA LEU A 181 7.61 -4.64 -14.84
C LEU A 181 6.86 -5.92 -14.39
N PHE A 182 6.48 -5.97 -13.11
CA PHE A 182 5.82 -7.10 -12.47
C PHE A 182 4.44 -6.76 -11.90
N GLN A 183 3.81 -5.68 -12.38
CA GLN A 183 2.44 -5.29 -12.01
C GLN A 183 1.48 -6.49 -12.09
N GLY A 184 0.70 -6.72 -11.03
CA GLY A 184 -0.24 -7.83 -10.92
C GLY A 184 0.39 -9.22 -10.82
N LYS A 185 1.73 -9.32 -10.72
CA LYS A 185 2.46 -10.59 -10.61
C LYS A 185 3.28 -10.71 -9.34
N ILE A 186 3.97 -9.62 -8.95
CA ILE A 186 4.82 -9.57 -7.76
C ILE A 186 4.59 -8.24 -7.05
N LEU A 187 4.33 -8.29 -5.74
CA LEU A 187 4.29 -7.09 -4.89
C LEU A 187 5.70 -6.78 -4.38
N PHE A 188 6.11 -5.53 -4.54
CA PHE A 188 7.42 -5.06 -4.13
C PHE A 188 7.34 -4.40 -2.75
N VAL A 189 8.08 -4.95 -1.81
CA VAL A 189 8.05 -4.58 -0.40
C VAL A 189 9.42 -4.10 0.05
N LEU A 190 9.48 -3.02 0.82
CA LEU A 190 10.69 -2.55 1.49
C LEU A 190 10.62 -2.95 2.98
N VAL A 191 11.64 -3.62 3.48
CA VAL A 191 11.77 -3.95 4.91
C VAL A 191 12.96 -3.17 5.48
N ASP A 192 12.69 -2.17 6.32
CA ASP A 192 13.75 -1.46 7.02
C ASP A 192 14.36 -2.35 8.10
N SER A 193 15.61 -2.76 7.90
CA SER A 193 16.34 -3.58 8.86
C SER A 193 16.82 -2.79 10.07
N GLY A 194 16.73 -1.45 10.06
CA GLY A 194 16.99 -0.60 11.23
C GLY A 194 15.86 -0.63 12.26
N VAL A 195 14.67 -1.11 11.89
CA VAL A 195 13.49 -1.21 12.75
C VAL A 195 13.47 -2.58 13.44
N LYS A 196 13.48 -2.57 14.78
CA LYS A 196 13.58 -3.78 15.61
C LYS A 196 12.41 -4.75 15.39
N GLU A 197 11.22 -4.22 15.17
CA GLU A 197 10.00 -4.98 14.92
C GLU A 197 10.12 -5.86 13.67
N ASN A 198 11.03 -5.51 12.75
CA ASN A 198 11.28 -6.24 11.51
C ASN A 198 12.30 -7.38 11.66
N GLU A 199 13.00 -7.52 12.79
CA GLU A 199 14.04 -8.55 13.02
C GLU A 199 13.54 -9.97 12.70
N LYS A 200 12.27 -10.27 13.05
CA LYS A 200 11.65 -11.57 12.77
C LYS A 200 11.42 -11.80 11.29
N ALA A 201 11.01 -10.76 10.55
CA ALA A 201 10.81 -10.83 9.11
C ALA A 201 12.15 -11.07 8.39
N VAL A 202 13.23 -10.40 8.81
CA VAL A 202 14.58 -10.61 8.27
C VAL A 202 15.11 -12.02 8.58
N SER A 203 14.95 -12.46 9.83
CA SER A 203 15.46 -13.77 10.28
C SER A 203 14.76 -14.95 9.61
N PHE A 204 13.50 -14.79 9.18
CA PHE A 204 12.76 -15.83 8.44
C PHE A 204 13.50 -16.27 7.19
N PHE A 205 14.07 -15.32 6.45
CA PHE A 205 14.86 -15.54 5.25
C PHE A 205 16.30 -15.98 5.52
N LYS A 206 16.64 -16.27 6.79
CA LYS A 206 17.97 -16.72 7.23
C LYS A 206 19.11 -15.75 6.87
N LEU A 207 18.77 -14.48 6.65
CA LEU A 207 19.73 -13.41 6.38
C LEU A 207 20.30 -12.85 7.68
N LYS A 208 21.58 -12.48 7.64
CA LYS A 208 22.27 -11.75 8.70
C LYS A 208 22.43 -10.28 8.30
N GLU A 209 22.62 -9.40 9.28
CA GLU A 209 22.91 -7.98 9.02
C GLU A 209 24.09 -7.77 8.07
N SER A 210 25.13 -8.61 8.18
CA SER A 210 26.31 -8.55 7.32
C SER A 210 26.06 -8.94 5.85
N GLN A 211 24.86 -9.42 5.53
CA GLN A 211 24.44 -9.80 4.18
C GLN A 211 23.46 -8.78 3.59
N LEU A 212 23.15 -7.70 4.30
CA LEU A 212 22.27 -6.63 3.82
C LEU A 212 23.10 -5.57 3.06
N PRO A 213 22.55 -4.96 1.99
CA PRO A 213 21.20 -5.15 1.48
C PRO A 213 20.99 -6.51 0.79
N ALA A 214 19.75 -7.01 0.80
CA ALA A 214 19.40 -8.29 0.19
C ALA A 214 17.99 -8.25 -0.42
N LEU A 215 17.81 -9.05 -1.48
CA LEU A 215 16.49 -9.40 -1.99
C LEU A 215 16.03 -10.71 -1.37
N ALA A 216 14.74 -10.80 -1.05
CA ALA A 216 14.09 -12.05 -0.67
C ALA A 216 12.75 -12.16 -1.41
N ILE A 217 12.54 -13.23 -2.16
CA ILE A 217 11.28 -13.47 -2.89
C ILE A 217 10.58 -14.66 -2.28
N TYR A 218 9.25 -14.59 -2.13
CA TYR A 218 8.48 -15.72 -1.63
C TYR A 218 7.07 -15.78 -2.20
N ARG A 219 6.48 -16.97 -2.14
CA ARG A 219 5.08 -17.23 -2.46
C ARG A 219 4.27 -17.46 -1.18
N THR A 220 3.16 -16.74 -1.02
CA THR A 220 2.36 -16.75 0.21
C THR A 220 1.64 -18.08 0.48
N VAL A 221 1.35 -18.86 -0.57
CA VAL A 221 0.50 -20.07 -0.46
C VAL A 221 1.25 -21.33 -0.01
N ASP A 222 2.50 -21.50 -0.43
CA ASP A 222 3.31 -22.69 -0.16
C ASP A 222 4.61 -22.38 0.61
N GLU A 223 4.88 -21.11 0.89
CA GLU A 223 6.07 -20.65 1.60
C GLU A 223 7.38 -21.02 0.88
N GLU A 224 7.34 -21.22 -0.45
CA GLU A 224 8.54 -21.29 -1.29
C GLU A 224 9.21 -19.91 -1.32
N TRP A 225 10.51 -19.85 -1.08
CA TRP A 225 11.27 -18.60 -1.06
C TRP A 225 12.72 -18.77 -1.48
N ASP A 226 13.31 -17.68 -1.97
CA ASP A 226 14.74 -17.57 -2.25
C ASP A 226 15.28 -16.20 -1.78
N THR A 227 16.59 -16.08 -1.65
CA THR A 227 17.29 -14.87 -1.21
C THR A 227 18.53 -14.59 -2.04
N LEU A 228 18.82 -13.31 -2.24
CA LEU A 228 19.99 -12.84 -2.95
C LEU A 228 20.58 -11.64 -2.19
N PRO A 229 21.65 -11.84 -1.39
CA PRO A 229 22.47 -10.73 -0.92
C PRO A 229 23.03 -9.94 -2.10
N VAL A 230 22.99 -8.61 -2.03
CA VAL A 230 23.43 -7.73 -3.11
C VAL A 230 24.35 -6.64 -2.58
N GLU A 231 25.40 -6.33 -3.32
CA GLU A 231 26.23 -5.14 -3.02
C GLU A 231 25.57 -3.86 -3.55
N GLU A 232 24.89 -3.96 -4.68
CA GLU A 232 24.19 -2.87 -5.34
C GLU A 232 22.89 -3.38 -5.96
N VAL A 233 21.79 -2.66 -5.73
CA VAL A 233 20.52 -2.94 -6.41
C VAL A 233 20.58 -2.36 -7.82
N SER A 234 20.23 -3.15 -8.84
CA SER A 234 20.01 -2.68 -10.21
C SER A 234 18.71 -3.24 -10.78
N VAL A 235 18.10 -2.53 -11.74
CA VAL A 235 16.84 -2.98 -12.37
C VAL A 235 17.01 -4.35 -13.02
N GLU A 236 18.11 -4.56 -13.73
CA GLU A 236 18.42 -5.83 -14.39
C GLU A 236 18.59 -6.98 -13.39
N LEU A 237 19.29 -6.74 -12.28
CA LEU A 237 19.49 -7.75 -11.24
C LEU A 237 18.14 -8.16 -10.62
N VAL A 238 17.32 -7.17 -10.25
CA VAL A 238 15.99 -7.41 -9.69
C VAL A 238 15.12 -8.19 -10.67
N GLN A 239 15.10 -7.77 -11.94
CA GLN A 239 14.33 -8.44 -12.98
C GLN A 239 14.77 -9.90 -13.17
N ASN A 240 16.07 -10.15 -13.29
CA ASN A 240 16.61 -11.51 -13.47
C ASN A 240 16.27 -12.41 -12.27
N PHE A 241 16.31 -11.89 -11.06
CA PHE A 241 15.95 -12.63 -9.85
C PHE A 241 14.46 -13.01 -9.85
N CYS A 242 13.57 -12.05 -10.14
CA CYS A 242 12.14 -12.31 -10.27
C CYS A 242 11.81 -13.32 -11.38
N ASP A 243 12.39 -13.14 -12.57
CA ASP A 243 12.17 -14.02 -13.73
C ASP A 243 12.66 -15.45 -13.45
N GLY A 244 13.78 -15.59 -12.73
CA GLY A 244 14.28 -16.88 -12.27
C GLY A 244 13.29 -17.60 -11.35
N PHE A 245 12.75 -16.90 -10.35
CA PHE A 245 11.78 -17.46 -9.41
C PHE A 245 10.49 -17.86 -10.11
N LEU A 246 9.93 -16.98 -10.96
CA LEU A 246 8.71 -17.25 -11.73
C LEU A 246 8.87 -18.44 -12.68
N ALA A 247 10.09 -18.69 -13.18
CA ALA A 247 10.39 -19.81 -14.06
C ALA A 247 10.71 -21.12 -13.30
N GLY A 248 10.75 -21.11 -11.96
CA GLY A 248 11.16 -22.26 -11.14
C GLY A 248 12.62 -22.66 -11.35
N LYS A 249 13.50 -21.68 -11.58
CA LYS A 249 14.92 -21.86 -11.93
C LYS A 249 15.89 -21.41 -10.84
N LEU A 250 15.39 -21.02 -9.68
CA LEU A 250 16.19 -20.71 -8.51
C LEU A 250 16.22 -21.91 -7.55
#